data_AF-A0A154MNK8-F1
#
_entry.id   AF-A0A154MNK8-F1
#
_cell.length_a   1.000
_cell.length_b   1.000
_cell.length_c   1.000
_cell.angle_alpha   90.00
_cell.angle_beta   90.00
_cell.angle_gamma   90.00
#
_symmetry.space_group_name_H-M   'P 1'
#
loop_
_entity.id
_entity.type
_entity.pdbx_description
1 polymer ?
#
loop_
_entity_poly.entity_id
_entity_poly.type
_entity_poly.pdbx_seq_one_letter_code
_entity_poly.pdbx_strand_id
1 'polypeptide(L)'
;MAQDRVSLPLGFDIPEGWVPVEPASVGAEGAVFVAVHSAPDGEFTPNITLSVGQRPDHAGVTDIADEAVERLGRTMAALEVLRRKVIGAPDAPGVTQVLRVRTGEGQELVQTQVLLTVPGTTPADRLILEIACTATPETARRLGDDFRRFVGSVHVRRDFPADEGEDS
;
A
#
# COMPACT_ATOMS: atom_id res chain seq x y z
N MET A 1 -22.14 -2.57 -18.94
CA MET A 1 -20.74 -2.22 -19.25
C MET A 1 -19.88 -3.14 -18.40
N ALA A 2 -19.16 -4.08 -19.00
CA ALA A 2 -18.23 -4.91 -18.26
C ALA A 2 -17.07 -4.01 -17.83
N GLN A 3 -16.85 -3.87 -16.52
CA GLN A 3 -15.63 -3.23 -16.02
C GLN A 3 -14.48 -4.17 -16.42
N ASP A 4 -13.55 -3.70 -17.24
CA ASP A 4 -12.31 -4.42 -17.51
C ASP A 4 -11.55 -4.57 -16.19
N ARG A 5 -11.69 -5.76 -15.59
CA ARG A 5 -10.97 -6.14 -14.39
C ARG A 5 -9.56 -6.54 -14.79
N VAL A 6 -8.59 -5.68 -14.51
CA VAL A 6 -7.18 -6.07 -14.58
C VAL A 6 -6.89 -7.01 -13.40
N SER A 7 -6.61 -8.28 -13.70
CA SER A 7 -6.05 -9.22 -12.73
C SER A 7 -4.53 -9.12 -12.81
N LEU A 8 -3.90 -8.73 -11.71
CA LEU A 8 -2.45 -8.77 -11.59
C LEU A 8 -2.06 -9.85 -10.59
N PRO A 9 -1.26 -10.85 -10.97
CA PRO A 9 -0.66 -11.74 -10.00
C PRO A 9 0.37 -10.96 -9.19
N LEU A 10 -0.02 -10.57 -7.98
CA LEU A 10 0.83 -9.85 -7.05
C LEU A 10 1.57 -10.86 -6.16
N GLY A 11 2.90 -10.80 -6.15
CA GLY A 11 3.75 -11.59 -5.27
C GLY A 11 4.44 -10.70 -4.24
N PHE A 12 4.58 -11.20 -3.01
CA PHE A 12 5.34 -10.57 -1.93
C PHE A 12 5.65 -11.60 -0.83
N ASP A 13 6.70 -11.32 -0.08
CA ASP A 13 7.11 -12.10 1.09
C ASP A 13 6.59 -11.45 2.36
N ILE A 14 5.83 -12.22 3.15
CA ILE A 14 5.32 -11.76 4.45
C ILE A 14 6.49 -11.78 5.46
N PRO A 15 6.78 -10.66 6.14
CA PRO A 15 7.89 -10.64 7.08
C PRO A 15 7.61 -11.53 8.30
N GLU A 16 8.67 -11.99 8.95
CA GLU A 16 8.54 -12.75 10.20
C GLU A 16 7.77 -11.94 11.25
N GLY A 17 6.93 -12.62 12.04
CA GLY A 17 6.08 -11.97 13.04
C GLY A 17 4.82 -11.32 12.50
N TRP A 18 4.55 -11.39 11.19
CA TRP A 18 3.32 -10.92 10.57
C TRP A 18 2.40 -12.07 10.18
N VAL A 19 1.11 -11.89 10.45
CA VAL A 19 0.06 -12.87 10.18
C VAL A 19 -0.97 -12.26 9.24
N PRO A 20 -1.19 -12.83 8.04
CA PRO A 20 -2.26 -12.41 7.15
C PRO A 20 -3.62 -12.58 7.79
N VAL A 21 -4.50 -11.61 7.56
CA VAL A 21 -5.90 -11.65 7.99
C VAL A 21 -6.79 -11.23 6.84
N GLU A 22 -8.05 -11.65 6.86
CA GLU A 22 -9.01 -11.23 5.84
C GLU A 22 -9.29 -9.72 5.99
N PRO A 23 -9.18 -8.90 4.93
CA PRO A 23 -9.39 -7.46 5.03
C PRO A 23 -10.75 -7.07 5.63
N ALA A 24 -11.81 -7.82 5.29
CA ALA A 24 -13.16 -7.61 5.82
C ALA A 24 -13.25 -7.84 7.34
N SER A 25 -12.46 -8.77 7.89
CA SER A 25 -12.45 -9.07 9.33
C SER A 25 -11.91 -7.94 10.20
N VAL A 26 -11.18 -6.99 9.60
CA VAL A 26 -10.54 -5.86 10.27
C VAL A 26 -11.02 -4.50 9.73
N GLY A 27 -12.12 -4.48 8.98
CA GLY A 27 -12.72 -3.25 8.45
C GLY A 27 -11.90 -2.56 7.36
N ALA A 28 -11.01 -3.28 6.67
CA ALA A 28 -10.14 -2.77 5.62
C ALA A 28 -10.61 -3.21 4.22
N GLU A 29 -11.90 -3.06 3.91
CA GLU A 29 -12.52 -3.56 2.67
C GLU A 29 -11.89 -3.01 1.37
N GLY A 30 -11.20 -1.86 1.44
CA GLY A 30 -10.45 -1.28 0.32
C GLY A 30 -9.07 -1.88 0.08
N ALA A 31 -8.58 -2.75 0.97
CA ALA A 31 -7.29 -3.42 0.85
C ALA A 31 -7.46 -4.79 0.19
N VAL A 32 -6.51 -5.14 -0.67
CA VAL A 32 -6.42 -6.49 -1.26
C VAL A 32 -5.66 -7.46 -0.35
N PHE A 33 -4.87 -6.93 0.60
CA PHE A 33 -4.14 -7.71 1.59
C PHE A 33 -4.01 -6.92 2.90
N VAL A 34 -4.13 -7.63 4.01
CA VAL A 34 -3.82 -7.13 5.34
C VAL A 34 -3.01 -8.15 6.12
N ALA A 35 -1.99 -7.69 6.84
CA ALA A 35 -1.30 -8.47 7.85
C ALA A 35 -1.25 -7.71 9.17
N VAL A 36 -1.29 -8.44 10.27
CA VAL A 36 -1.15 -7.91 11.63
C VAL A 36 0.06 -8.51 12.32
N HIS A 37 0.70 -7.76 13.21
CA HIS A 37 1.83 -8.28 13.97
C HIS A 37 1.36 -9.24 15.07
N SER A 38 1.97 -10.42 15.16
CA SER A 38 1.53 -11.53 16.03
C SER A 38 1.71 -11.26 17.53
N ALA A 39 2.64 -10.35 17.88
CA ALA A 39 2.92 -9.95 19.25
C ALA A 39 2.85 -8.42 19.35
N PRO A 40 1.68 -7.82 19.56
CA PRO A 40 1.59 -6.38 19.75
C PRO A 40 2.17 -6.00 21.13
N ASP A 41 3.08 -5.04 21.16
CA ASP A 41 3.71 -4.53 22.39
C ASP A 41 2.81 -3.49 23.13
N GLY A 42 1.52 -3.41 22.81
CA GLY A 42 0.61 -2.40 23.35
C GLY A 42 -0.83 -2.53 22.86
N GLU A 43 -1.64 -1.50 23.13
CA GLU A 43 -3.08 -1.49 22.84
C GLU A 43 -3.40 -1.47 21.33
N PHE A 44 -2.52 -0.86 20.53
CA PHE A 44 -2.64 -0.90 19.07
C PHE A 44 -1.93 -2.12 18.50
N THR A 45 -2.62 -2.90 17.67
CA THR A 45 -2.01 -3.97 16.89
C THR A 45 -1.44 -3.42 15.58
N PRO A 46 -0.11 -3.43 15.39
CA PRO A 46 0.50 -2.99 14.14
C PRO A 46 -0.06 -3.76 12.94
N ASN A 47 -0.33 -3.05 11.86
CA ASN A 47 -0.89 -3.63 10.64
C ASN A 47 -0.14 -3.14 9.40
N ILE A 48 -0.06 -4.00 8.40
CA ILE A 48 0.32 -3.68 7.02
C ILE A 48 -0.93 -3.85 6.16
N THR A 49 -1.24 -2.84 5.35
CA THR A 49 -2.26 -2.92 4.31
C THR A 49 -1.61 -2.77 2.95
N LEU A 50 -2.17 -3.46 1.96
CA LEU A 50 -1.84 -3.27 0.55
C LEU A 50 -3.14 -3.11 -0.21
N SER A 51 -3.26 -2.01 -0.95
CA SER A 51 -4.39 -1.68 -1.80
C SER A 51 -3.92 -1.48 -3.23
N VAL A 52 -4.80 -1.78 -4.21
CA VAL A 52 -4.53 -1.59 -5.63
C VAL A 52 -5.69 -0.80 -6.22
N GLY A 53 -5.37 0.26 -6.98
CA GLY A 53 -6.39 1.05 -7.67
C GLY A 53 -5.96 1.43 -9.08
N GLN A 54 -6.90 1.36 -10.03
CA GLN A 54 -6.72 1.96 -11.35
C GLN A 54 -6.68 3.47 -11.24
N ARG A 55 -5.79 4.09 -12.03
CA ARG A 55 -5.64 5.54 -12.07
C ARG A 55 -5.63 6.04 -13.51
N PRO A 56 -6.82 6.16 -14.15
CA PRO A 56 -6.92 6.48 -15.57
C PRO A 56 -6.65 7.94 -15.92
N ASP A 57 -6.64 8.83 -14.93
CA ASP A 57 -6.35 10.25 -15.13
C ASP A 57 -4.84 10.53 -15.28
N HIS A 58 -4.47 11.80 -15.43
CA HIS A 58 -3.07 12.24 -15.55
C HIS A 58 -2.46 12.73 -14.23
N ALA A 59 -3.08 12.45 -13.07
CA ALA A 59 -2.57 12.91 -11.78
C ALA A 59 -1.13 12.42 -11.52
N GLY A 60 -0.27 13.29 -10.99
CA GLY A 60 1.07 12.91 -10.58
C GLY A 60 1.05 12.07 -9.31
N VAL A 61 2.12 11.31 -9.06
CA VAL A 61 2.21 10.47 -7.84
C VAL A 61 2.16 11.30 -6.54
N THR A 62 2.59 12.56 -6.59
CA THR A 62 2.47 13.50 -5.45
C THR A 62 1.03 13.91 -5.21
N ASP A 63 0.27 14.19 -6.27
CA ASP A 63 -1.15 14.55 -6.16
C ASP A 63 -1.96 13.37 -5.60
N ILE A 64 -1.65 12.15 -6.07
CA ILE A 64 -2.25 10.91 -5.56
C ILE A 64 -1.91 10.70 -4.08
N ALA A 65 -0.68 11.03 -3.66
CA ALA A 65 -0.27 10.95 -2.26
C ALA A 65 -0.98 11.99 -1.39
N ASP A 66 -1.31 13.18 -1.93
CA ASP A 66 -2.13 14.19 -1.27
C ASP A 66 -3.58 13.73 -1.14
N GLU A 67 -4.16 13.17 -2.19
CA GLU A 67 -5.52 12.59 -2.14
C GLU A 67 -5.61 11.43 -1.12
N ALA A 68 -4.57 10.60 -1.00
CA ALA A 68 -4.51 9.55 0.01
C ALA A 68 -4.50 10.14 1.43
N VAL A 69 -3.75 11.22 1.64
CA VAL A 69 -3.73 11.98 2.90
C VAL A 69 -5.09 12.59 3.21
N GLU A 70 -5.74 13.22 2.24
CA GLU A 70 -7.09 13.79 2.40
C GLU A 70 -8.12 12.70 2.74
N ARG A 71 -8.08 11.57 2.03
CA ARG A 71 -8.96 10.43 2.28
C ARG A 71 -8.80 9.90 3.70
N LEU A 72 -7.57 9.76 4.17
CA LEU A 72 -7.28 9.31 5.54
C LEU A 72 -7.74 10.36 6.57
N GLY A 73 -7.50 11.65 6.28
CA GLY A 73 -7.91 12.77 7.13
C GLY A 73 -9.41 12.88 7.37
N ARG A 74 -10.26 12.32 6.49
CA ARG A 74 -11.72 12.24 6.72
C ARG A 74 -12.14 11.36 7.88
N THR A 75 -11.26 10.45 8.33
CA THR A 75 -11.56 9.46 9.38
C THR A 75 -10.76 9.68 10.66
N MET A 76 -9.69 10.49 10.60
CA MET A 76 -8.79 10.74 11.73
C MET A 76 -9.15 12.05 12.42
N ALA A 77 -8.94 12.12 13.73
CA ALA A 77 -9.14 13.36 14.50
C ALA A 77 -8.07 14.41 14.17
N ALA A 78 -6.85 13.97 13.85
CA ALA A 78 -5.77 14.81 13.36
C ALA A 78 -4.83 14.02 12.44
N LEU A 79 -4.22 14.71 11.49
CA LEU A 79 -3.25 14.13 10.56
C LEU A 79 -2.17 15.16 10.21
N GLU A 80 -0.92 14.73 10.21
CA GLU A 80 0.23 15.53 9.81
C GLU A 80 1.20 14.71 8.94
N VAL A 81 1.61 15.26 7.80
CA VAL A 81 2.67 14.68 6.97
C VAL A 81 4.02 15.08 7.55
N LEU A 82 4.77 14.12 8.10
CA LEU A 82 6.07 14.39 8.73
C LEU A 82 7.22 14.44 7.71
N ARG A 83 7.14 13.55 6.72
CA ARG A 83 8.17 13.39 5.71
C ARG A 83 7.54 12.86 4.44
N ARG A 84 8.00 13.37 3.30
CA ARG A 84 7.67 12.84 1.97
C ARG A 84 8.92 12.80 1.11
N LYS A 85 9.02 11.78 0.25
CA LYS A 85 10.07 11.66 -0.76
C LYS A 85 9.52 10.97 -2.00
N VAL A 86 9.78 11.55 -3.17
CA VAL A 86 9.55 10.90 -4.47
C VAL A 86 10.68 9.89 -4.72
N ILE A 87 10.31 8.70 -5.18
CA ILE A 87 11.19 7.57 -5.46
C ILE A 87 10.84 6.95 -6.83
N GLY A 88 11.58 5.93 -7.26
CA GLY A 88 11.30 5.24 -8.52
C GLY A 88 11.88 5.95 -9.74
N ALA A 89 11.69 5.33 -10.90
CA ALA A 89 12.12 5.86 -12.19
C ALA A 89 11.06 6.81 -12.77
N PRO A 90 11.41 7.69 -13.74
CA PRO A 90 10.46 8.64 -14.32
C PRO A 90 9.21 8.00 -14.97
N ASP A 91 9.34 6.78 -15.47
CA ASP A 91 8.28 5.98 -16.10
C ASP A 91 7.45 5.18 -15.09
N ALA A 92 7.95 4.98 -13.88
CA ALA A 92 7.26 4.32 -12.77
C ALA A 92 7.55 5.05 -11.44
N PRO A 93 7.07 6.30 -11.29
CA PRO A 93 7.36 7.09 -10.10
C PRO A 93 6.58 6.56 -8.89
N GLY A 94 7.19 6.71 -7.72
CA GLY A 94 6.60 6.36 -6.43
C GLY A 94 6.75 7.48 -5.41
N VAL A 95 6.04 7.38 -4.30
CA VAL A 95 6.17 8.26 -3.13
C VAL A 95 6.28 7.42 -1.87
N THR A 96 7.25 7.74 -1.03
CA THR A 96 7.28 7.30 0.37
C THR A 96 6.86 8.48 1.25
N GLN A 97 5.96 8.26 2.19
CA GLN A 97 5.60 9.27 3.18
C GLN A 97 5.41 8.70 4.57
N VAL A 98 5.73 9.50 5.59
CA VAL A 98 5.52 9.17 7.00
C VAL A 98 4.51 10.17 7.54
N LEU A 99 3.40 9.65 8.07
CA LEU A 99 2.30 10.41 8.61
C LEU A 99 2.23 10.20 10.12
N ARG A 100 1.93 11.25 10.86
CA ARG A 100 1.41 11.16 12.23
C ARG A 100 -0.10 11.27 12.14
N VAL A 101 -0.81 10.34 12.77
CA VAL A 101 -2.27 10.35 12.81
C VAL A 101 -2.75 10.23 14.25
N ARG A 102 -3.89 10.84 14.55
CA ARG A 102 -4.60 10.69 15.81
C ARG A 102 -5.97 10.10 15.54
N THR A 103 -6.28 8.97 16.17
CA THR A 103 -7.59 8.33 16.05
C THR A 103 -8.68 9.15 16.75
N GLY A 104 -9.95 8.82 16.51
CA GLY A 104 -11.08 9.46 17.20
C GLY A 104 -11.04 9.28 18.72
N GLU A 105 -10.47 8.17 19.18
CA GLU A 105 -10.26 7.81 20.59
C GLU A 105 -9.05 8.54 21.21
N GLY A 106 -8.33 9.34 20.42
CA GLY A 106 -7.18 10.13 20.87
C GLY A 106 -5.85 9.41 20.81
N GLN A 107 -5.80 8.17 20.31
CA GLN A 107 -4.55 7.41 20.20
C GLN A 107 -3.66 7.97 19.10
N GLU A 108 -2.38 8.20 19.40
CA GLU A 108 -1.39 8.65 18.42
C GLU A 108 -0.72 7.46 17.74
N LEU A 109 -0.70 7.49 16.41
CA LEU A 109 -0.11 6.47 15.56
C LEU A 109 0.79 7.10 14.50
N VAL A 110 1.69 6.30 13.96
CA VAL A 110 2.50 6.61 12.80
C VAL A 110 2.10 5.67 11.67
N GLN A 111 1.86 6.25 10.50
CA GLN A 111 1.61 5.48 9.28
C GLN A 111 2.72 5.76 8.27
N THR A 112 3.48 4.72 7.93
CA THR A 112 4.48 4.77 6.84
C THR A 112 3.81 4.25 5.58
N GLN A 113 3.71 5.09 4.56
CA GLN A 113 3.07 4.76 3.29
C GLN A 113 4.07 4.74 2.14
N VAL A 114 3.88 3.80 1.22
CA VAL A 114 4.57 3.72 -0.06
C VAL A 114 3.53 3.59 -1.15
N LEU A 115 3.48 4.59 -2.04
CA LEU A 115 2.66 4.58 -3.24
C LEU A 115 3.56 4.32 -4.44
N LEU A 116 3.27 3.27 -5.21
CA LEU A 116 4.06 2.88 -6.38
C LEU A 116 3.17 2.91 -7.63
N THR A 117 3.66 3.53 -8.70
CA THR A 117 3.03 3.43 -10.01
C THR A 117 3.44 2.14 -10.69
N VAL A 118 2.45 1.34 -11.11
CA VAL A 118 2.65 0.20 -12.00
C VAL A 118 2.19 0.65 -13.39
N PRO A 119 3.12 0.78 -14.37
CA PRO A 119 2.77 1.15 -15.73
C PRO A 119 1.84 0.11 -16.36
N GLY A 120 0.77 0.57 -16.99
CA GLY A 120 -0.10 -0.26 -17.82
C GLY A 120 0.36 -0.30 -19.28
N THR A 121 -0.37 -1.03 -20.12
CA THR A 121 -0.14 -1.05 -21.58
C THR A 121 -0.42 0.32 -22.20
N THR A 122 -1.44 1.02 -21.70
CA THR A 122 -1.69 2.43 -21.99
C THR A 122 -1.59 3.27 -20.70
N PRO A 123 -1.42 4.61 -20.80
CA PRO A 123 -1.43 5.48 -19.63
C PRO A 123 -2.72 5.37 -18.79
N ALA A 124 -3.85 5.06 -19.40
CA ALA A 124 -5.13 4.89 -18.71
C ALA A 124 -5.20 3.59 -17.89
N ASP A 125 -4.35 2.61 -18.20
CA ASP A 125 -4.30 1.30 -17.53
C ASP A 125 -3.34 1.28 -16.35
N ARG A 126 -2.70 2.41 -16.02
CA ARG A 126 -1.76 2.47 -14.90
C ARG A 126 -2.48 2.17 -13.58
N LEU A 127 -1.78 1.47 -12.71
CA LEU A 127 -2.26 1.13 -11.38
C LEU A 127 -1.40 1.82 -10.33
N ILE A 128 -2.00 2.08 -9.18
CA ILE A 128 -1.32 2.55 -7.99
C ILE A 128 -1.41 1.44 -6.96
N LEU A 129 -0.25 0.99 -6.50
CA LEU A 129 -0.13 0.18 -5.29
C LEU A 129 0.07 1.13 -4.12
N GLU A 130 -0.83 1.08 -3.14
CA GLU A 130 -0.70 1.80 -1.88
C GLU A 130 -0.41 0.77 -0.78
N ILE A 131 0.78 0.86 -0.21
CA ILE A 131 1.23 -0.01 0.88
C ILE A 131 1.39 0.86 2.12
N ALA A 132 0.73 0.51 3.22
CA ALA A 132 0.83 1.26 4.47
C ALA A 132 1.17 0.34 5.63
N CYS A 133 2.08 0.77 6.51
CA CYS A 133 2.28 0.16 7.83
C CYS A 133 1.86 1.17 8.90
N THR A 134 0.90 0.78 9.73
CA THR A 134 0.42 1.57 10.86
C THR A 134 0.91 0.95 12.17
N ALA A 135 1.46 1.77 13.06
CA ALA A 135 1.91 1.35 14.39
C ALA A 135 1.93 2.53 15.36
N THR A 136 2.16 2.26 16.65
CA THR A 136 2.50 3.33 17.61
C THR A 136 3.86 3.97 17.23
N PRO A 137 4.15 5.21 17.67
CA PRO A 137 5.43 5.87 17.35
C PRO A 137 6.67 5.09 17.79
N GLU A 138 6.59 4.35 18.89
CA GLU A 138 7.69 3.52 19.38
C GLU A 138 7.88 2.26 18.51
N THR A 139 6.79 1.55 18.24
CA THR A 139 6.79 0.32 17.44
C THR A 139 7.16 0.60 15.97
N ALA A 140 6.73 1.74 15.41
CA ALA A 140 7.08 2.14 14.04
C ALA A 140 8.60 2.27 13.82
N ARG A 141 9.35 2.69 14.84
CA ARG A 141 10.82 2.76 14.76
C ARG A 141 11.48 1.38 14.69
N ARG A 142 10.87 0.37 15.32
CA ARG A 142 11.36 -1.01 15.30
C ARG A 142 11.01 -1.73 13.99
N LEU A 143 9.78 -1.56 13.51
CA LEU A 143 9.25 -2.26 12.34
C LEU A 143 9.71 -1.68 10.98
N GLY A 144 10.39 -0.53 10.98
CA GLY A 144 10.75 0.16 9.74
C GLY A 144 11.60 -0.68 8.77
N ASP A 145 12.47 -1.53 9.28
CA ASP A 145 13.30 -2.41 8.45
C ASP A 145 12.50 -3.57 7.84
N ASP A 146 11.59 -4.17 8.61
CA ASP A 146 10.72 -5.25 8.11
C ASP A 146 9.71 -4.72 7.09
N PHE A 147 9.15 -3.53 7.34
CA PHE A 147 8.30 -2.87 6.35
C PHE A 147 9.04 -2.56 5.06
N ARG A 148 10.31 -2.12 5.14
CA ARG A 148 11.14 -1.89 3.96
C ARG A 148 11.41 -3.18 3.20
N ARG A 149 11.65 -4.30 3.89
CA ARG A 149 11.83 -5.62 3.27
C ARG A 149 10.55 -6.09 2.59
N PHE A 150 9.39 -5.93 3.24
CA PHE A 150 8.09 -6.22 2.65
C PHE A 150 7.87 -5.45 1.35
N VAL A 151 8.02 -4.12 1.39
CA VAL A 151 7.87 -3.28 0.19
C VAL A 151 8.84 -3.70 -0.92
N GLY A 152 10.07 -4.07 -0.57
CA GLY A 152 11.07 -4.55 -1.52
C GLY A 152 10.79 -5.92 -2.14
N SER A 153 9.93 -6.73 -1.53
CA SER A 153 9.51 -8.03 -2.07
C SER A 153 8.26 -7.94 -2.96
N VAL A 154 7.52 -6.83 -2.92
CA VAL A 154 6.32 -6.64 -3.74
C VAL A 154 6.71 -6.56 -5.22
N HIS A 155 6.15 -7.47 -6.02
CA HIS A 155 6.34 -7.51 -7.46
C HIS A 155 5.04 -7.89 -8.16
N VAL A 156 4.78 -7.24 -9.29
CA VAL A 156 3.72 -7.65 -10.23
C VAL A 156 4.30 -8.69 -11.17
N ARG A 157 3.75 -9.91 -11.15
CA ARG A 157 4.10 -10.92 -12.14
C ARG A 157 3.37 -10.57 -13.44
N ARG A 158 4.09 -10.53 -14.56
CA ARG A 158 3.46 -10.54 -15.88
C ARG A 158 3.25 -11.99 -16.25
N ASP A 159 2.00 -12.44 -16.21
CA ASP A 159 1.64 -13.66 -16.91
C ASP A 159 1.70 -13.34 -18.40
N PHE A 160 2.75 -13.80 -19.08
CA PHE A 160 2.67 -13.95 -20.52
C PHE A 160 1.73 -15.14 -20.76
N PRO A 161 0.64 -15.00 -21.52
CA PRO A 161 -0.06 -16.19 -22.00
C PRO A 161 1.00 -17.03 -22.73
N ALA A 162 1.16 -18.28 -22.30
CA ALA A 162 2.00 -19.22 -23.01
C ALA A 162 1.51 -19.23 -24.45
N ASP A 163 2.40 -18.92 -25.38
CA ASP A 163 2.19 -19.11 -26.81
C ASP A 163 1.82 -20.59 -26.97
N GLU A 164 0.54 -20.86 -27.24
CA GLU A 164 0.12 -22.18 -27.68
C GLU A 164 0.81 -22.38 -29.02
N GLY A 165 1.98 -23.01 -28.98
CA GLY A 165 2.67 -23.47 -30.16
C GLY A 165 1.73 -24.40 -30.92
N GLU A 166 1.11 -23.87 -31.97
CA GLU A 166 0.55 -24.68 -33.04
C GLU A 166 1.72 -25.39 -33.75
N ASP A 167 2.06 -26.57 -33.24
CA ASP A 167 2.63 -27.62 -34.07
C ASP A 167 1.52 -28.07 -35.04
N SER A 168 1.65 -27.70 -36.32
CA SER A 168 1.03 -28.39 -37.45
C SER A 168 1.87 -28.23 -38.72
#